data_AF-A0A381KKQ3-F1
#
_entry.id   AF-A0A381KKQ3-F1
#
_cell.length_a   1.000
_cell.length_b   1.000
_cell.length_c   1.000
_cell.angle_alpha   90.00
_cell.angle_beta   90.00
_cell.angle_gamma   90.00
#
_symmetry.space_group_name_H-M   'P 1'
#
loop_
_entity.id
_entity.type
_entity.pdbx_description
1 polymer ?
#
loop_
_entity_poly.entity_id
_entity_poly.type
_entity_poly.pdbx_seq_one_letter_code
_entity_poly.pdbx_strand_id
1 'polypeptide(L)'
;MKKRFRHVLLEELKAYSDKIICDGLGSIIFSKIKDESAPNVMICAHMDEVGFMVRSIDKLGMIHLITIGGVKPLAQFVQKVRITTKEGKKIPAVINATYNNGKAENIYADIGAYTEEDVYNLGINVGDMVTYTTSFEEFTLPDRLVGKAFDDRIGCFVMGEVLKELRKENLNCNIHFAATSSEEVGIRGAKTSTQLINPDIVFVIDVACAKNEL
;
A
#
# COMPACT_ATOMS: atom_id res chain seq x y z
N MET A 1 6.05 2.86 2.11
CA MET A 1 4.98 2.94 1.09
C MET A 1 3.79 3.79 1.54
N LYS A 2 3.21 3.53 2.72
CA LYS A 2 1.95 4.17 3.19
C LYS A 2 1.93 5.70 3.39
N LYS A 3 3.02 6.37 3.82
CA LYS A 3 2.98 7.80 4.22
C LYS A 3 2.44 8.73 3.13
N ARG A 4 2.88 8.54 1.88
CA ARG A 4 2.44 9.38 0.74
C ARG A 4 0.97 9.11 0.40
N PHE A 5 0.56 7.85 0.37
CA PHE A 5 -0.82 7.49 0.06
C PHE A 5 -1.80 7.95 1.16
N ARG A 6 -1.39 7.82 2.43
CA ARG A 6 -2.13 8.38 3.57
C ARG A 6 -2.36 9.89 3.43
N HIS A 7 -1.36 10.64 2.96
CA HIS A 7 -1.51 12.07 2.73
C HIS A 7 -2.53 12.37 1.63
N VAL A 8 -2.52 11.60 0.53
CA VAL A 8 -3.55 11.71 -0.52
C VAL A 8 -4.94 11.48 0.07
N LEU A 9 -5.15 10.38 0.80
CA LEU A 9 -6.44 10.10 1.45
C LEU A 9 -6.86 11.20 2.42
N LEU A 10 -5.92 11.75 3.20
CA LEU A 10 -6.22 12.85 4.11
C LEU A 10 -6.71 14.09 3.36
N GLU A 11 -6.01 14.49 2.29
CA GLU A 11 -6.41 15.66 1.50
C GLU A 11 -7.77 15.48 0.84
N GLU A 12 -8.04 14.29 0.31
CA GLU A 12 -9.30 13.97 -0.38
C GLU A 12 -10.50 13.86 0.58
N LEU A 13 -10.32 13.28 1.77
CA LEU A 13 -11.42 12.85 2.63
C LEU A 13 -11.66 13.75 3.84
N LYS A 14 -10.72 14.64 4.19
CA LYS A 14 -10.85 15.48 5.40
C LYS A 14 -12.11 16.34 5.43
N ALA A 15 -12.55 16.86 4.29
CA ALA A 15 -13.72 17.73 4.19
C ALA A 15 -15.07 16.99 4.36
N TYR A 16 -15.05 15.66 4.42
CA TYR A 16 -16.23 14.81 4.52
C TYR A 16 -16.34 14.12 5.89
N SER A 17 -15.38 14.36 6.78
CA SER A 17 -15.21 13.65 8.05
C SER A 17 -15.41 14.59 9.24
N ASP A 18 -16.13 14.13 10.26
CA ASP A 18 -16.32 14.90 11.51
C ASP A 18 -15.09 14.75 12.42
N LYS A 19 -14.45 13.58 12.37
CA LYS A 19 -13.27 13.26 13.18
C LYS A 19 -12.26 12.45 12.36
N ILE A 20 -10.99 12.79 12.50
CA ILE A 20 -9.87 12.07 11.87
C ILE A 20 -8.88 11.70 12.95
N ILE A 21 -8.54 10.41 13.06
CA ILE A 21 -7.54 9.90 13.99
C ILE A 21 -6.55 8.98 13.27
N CYS A 22 -5.40 8.75 13.89
CA CYS A 22 -4.42 7.79 13.43
C CYS A 22 -4.08 6.81 14.55
N ASP A 23 -3.84 5.55 14.20
CA ASP A 23 -3.28 4.59 15.15
C ASP A 23 -1.75 4.73 15.24
N GLY A 24 -1.15 4.00 16.19
CA GLY A 24 0.31 4.02 16.39
C GLY A 24 1.13 3.40 15.25
N LEU A 25 0.50 2.63 14.36
CA LEU A 25 1.16 2.02 13.19
C LEU A 25 1.06 2.90 11.95
N GLY A 26 0.20 3.91 11.96
CA GLY A 26 0.01 4.87 10.88
C GLY A 26 -1.19 4.58 9.98
N SER A 27 -2.13 3.73 10.39
CA SER A 27 -3.49 3.71 9.81
C SER A 27 -4.16 5.06 10.03
N ILE A 28 -5.05 5.46 9.14
CA ILE A 28 -5.85 6.70 9.25
C ILE A 28 -7.32 6.33 9.25
N ILE A 29 -8.08 6.92 10.18
CA ILE A 29 -9.49 6.64 10.37
C ILE A 29 -10.27 7.94 10.22
N PHE A 30 -11.21 7.96 9.27
CA PHE A 30 -12.14 9.04 9.01
C PHE A 30 -13.50 8.65 9.56
N SER A 31 -14.12 9.48 10.40
CA SER A 31 -15.36 9.11 11.08
C SER A 31 -16.47 10.11 10.81
N LYS A 32 -17.70 9.59 10.68
CA LYS A 32 -18.93 10.35 10.86
C LYS A 32 -19.57 9.93 12.18
N ILE A 33 -19.87 10.90 13.03
CA ILE A 33 -20.31 10.64 14.41
C ILE A 33 -21.78 11.04 14.55
N LYS A 34 -22.58 10.08 15.02
CA LYS A 34 -23.98 10.29 15.39
C LYS A 34 -24.07 10.75 16.84
N ASP A 35 -23.73 9.86 17.77
CA ASP A 35 -23.61 10.10 19.21
C ASP A 35 -22.95 8.90 19.88
N GLU A 36 -22.62 9.02 21.18
CA GLU A 36 -21.89 7.98 21.93
C GLU A 36 -22.68 6.68 22.14
N SER A 37 -24.01 6.71 22.02
CA SER A 37 -24.88 5.54 22.22
C SER A 37 -25.15 4.75 20.94
N ALA A 38 -24.86 5.34 19.78
CA ALA A 38 -25.05 4.71 18.50
C ALA A 38 -24.02 3.58 18.26
N PRO A 39 -24.41 2.48 17.59
CA PRO A 39 -23.50 1.40 17.26
C PRO A 39 -22.36 1.89 16.36
N ASN A 40 -21.17 1.30 16.52
CA ASN A 40 -19.99 1.61 15.74
C ASN A 40 -19.85 0.63 14.56
N VAL A 41 -19.86 1.17 13.34
CA VAL A 41 -19.62 0.43 12.11
C VAL A 41 -18.26 0.82 11.56
N MET A 42 -17.42 -0.16 11.26
CA MET A 42 -16.13 0.06 10.62
C MET A 42 -16.16 -0.46 9.17
N ILE A 43 -15.77 0.39 8.23
CA ILE A 43 -15.45 0.00 6.86
C ILE A 43 -13.94 0.16 6.72
N CYS A 44 -13.23 -0.87 6.26
CA CYS A 44 -11.79 -0.80 6.10
C CYS A 44 -11.29 -1.33 4.76
N ALA A 45 -10.15 -0.78 4.37
CA ALA A 45 -9.34 -1.10 3.20
C ALA A 45 -7.86 -0.93 3.59
N HIS A 46 -6.89 -1.41 2.82
CA HIS A 46 -5.47 -1.26 3.18
C HIS A 46 -4.66 -0.35 2.25
N MET A 47 -3.78 0.45 2.86
CA MET A 47 -3.00 1.48 2.16
C MET A 47 -1.72 0.95 1.53
N ASP A 48 -1.12 -0.07 2.13
CA ASP A 48 0.11 -0.67 1.64
C ASP A 48 -0.12 -1.48 0.37
N GLU A 49 0.99 -1.76 -0.30
CA GLU A 49 1.06 -2.59 -1.50
C GLU A 49 2.26 -3.51 -1.32
N VAL A 50 2.21 -4.71 -1.91
CA VAL A 50 3.40 -5.56 -2.00
C VAL A 50 4.58 -4.85 -2.70
N GLY A 51 5.79 -5.25 -2.33
CA GLY A 51 7.01 -4.74 -2.95
C GLY A 51 8.26 -5.32 -2.34
N PHE A 52 9.31 -4.52 -2.25
CA PHE A 52 10.58 -4.94 -1.67
C PHE A 52 11.18 -3.85 -0.79
N MET A 53 12.21 -4.22 -0.04
CA MET A 53 13.00 -3.32 0.79
C MET A 53 14.49 -3.59 0.59
N VAL A 54 15.29 -2.53 0.58
CA VAL A 54 16.75 -2.64 0.53
C VAL A 54 17.24 -3.37 1.79
N ARG A 55 17.89 -4.52 1.59
CA ARG A 55 18.46 -5.36 2.66
C ARG A 55 19.92 -5.02 2.92
N SER A 56 20.70 -4.95 1.85
CA SER A 56 22.14 -4.71 1.89
C SER A 56 22.62 -4.18 0.55
N ILE A 57 23.74 -3.46 0.57
CA ILE A 57 24.43 -2.94 -0.62
C ILE A 57 25.81 -3.58 -0.60
N ASP A 58 26.25 -4.13 -1.73
CA ASP A 58 27.59 -4.73 -1.84
C ASP A 58 28.61 -3.76 -2.44
N LYS A 59 29.89 -4.16 -2.41
CA LYS A 59 31.01 -3.34 -2.88
C LYS A 59 30.97 -3.01 -4.37
N LEU A 60 30.21 -3.77 -5.17
CA LEU A 60 30.02 -3.57 -6.60
C LEU A 60 28.79 -2.69 -6.89
N GLY A 61 28.12 -2.16 -5.86
CA GLY A 61 26.93 -1.33 -6.00
C GLY A 61 25.64 -2.12 -6.23
N MET A 62 25.65 -3.46 -6.06
CA MET A 62 24.44 -4.26 -6.16
C MET A 62 23.58 -4.13 -4.91
N ILE A 63 22.29 -3.91 -5.10
CA ILE A 63 21.35 -3.60 -4.03
C ILE A 63 20.49 -4.84 -3.77
N HIS A 64 20.84 -5.62 -2.75
CA HIS A 64 20.08 -6.82 -2.40
C HIS A 64 18.77 -6.46 -1.71
N LEU A 65 17.72 -7.21 -2.03
CA LEU A 65 16.36 -6.93 -1.59
C LEU A 65 15.78 -8.05 -0.72
N ILE A 66 14.84 -7.68 0.16
CA ILE A 66 13.87 -8.60 0.76
C ILE A 66 12.47 -8.29 0.21
N THR A 67 11.66 -9.32 0.01
CA THR A 67 10.24 -9.19 -0.32
C THR A 67 9.44 -8.69 0.87
N ILE A 68 8.54 -7.75 0.61
CA ILE A 68 7.55 -7.25 1.57
C ILE A 68 6.17 -7.59 1.01
N GLY A 69 5.45 -8.49 1.69
CA GLY A 69 4.17 -9.01 1.25
C GLY A 69 4.26 -10.17 0.25
N GLY A 70 3.10 -10.58 -0.27
CA GLY A 70 2.91 -11.78 -1.09
C GLY A 70 3.32 -11.65 -2.57
N VAL A 71 4.51 -11.12 -2.87
CA VAL A 71 4.95 -10.94 -4.26
C VAL A 71 5.11 -12.30 -4.97
N LYS A 72 4.40 -12.50 -6.09
CA LYS A 72 4.50 -13.73 -6.90
C LYS A 72 5.93 -13.94 -7.41
N PRO A 73 6.50 -15.16 -7.37
CA PRO A 73 7.89 -15.41 -7.80
C PRO A 73 8.23 -14.89 -9.20
N LEU A 74 7.33 -15.06 -10.17
CA LEU A 74 7.53 -14.59 -11.56
C LEU A 74 7.56 -13.05 -11.67
N ALA A 75 6.92 -12.34 -10.75
CA ALA A 75 6.95 -10.88 -10.71
C ALA A 75 8.26 -10.33 -10.11
N GLN A 76 9.14 -11.19 -9.60
CA GLN A 76 10.41 -10.78 -8.98
C GLN A 76 11.58 -10.77 -9.98
N PHE A 77 11.32 -11.00 -11.26
CA PHE A 77 12.33 -11.20 -12.30
C PHE A 77 12.16 -10.21 -13.46
N VAL A 78 13.24 -9.49 -13.79
CA VAL A 78 13.35 -8.56 -14.94
C VAL A 78 12.19 -7.54 -14.95
N GLN A 79 11.91 -6.95 -13.78
CA GLN A 79 10.90 -5.92 -13.64
C GLN A 79 11.54 -4.55 -13.42
N LYS A 80 10.94 -3.53 -14.03
CA LYS A 80 11.29 -2.14 -13.72
C LYS A 80 10.68 -1.73 -12.39
N VAL A 81 11.52 -1.22 -11.50
CA VAL A 81 11.13 -0.74 -10.19
C VAL A 81 11.70 0.64 -9.93
N ARG A 82 11.33 1.22 -8.79
CA ARG A 82 11.96 2.41 -8.24
C ARG A 82 12.29 2.19 -6.78
N ILE A 83 13.47 2.63 -6.39
CA ILE A 83 13.87 2.79 -4.98
C ILE A 83 13.46 4.19 -4.55
N THR A 84 12.77 4.31 -3.42
CA THR A 84 12.41 5.62 -2.87
C THR A 84 13.17 5.86 -1.58
N THR A 85 14.04 6.88 -1.58
CA THR A 85 14.87 7.21 -0.43
C THR A 85 14.05 7.86 0.68
N LYS A 86 14.65 8.00 1.86
CA LYS A 86 14.07 8.70 3.01
C LYS A 86 13.61 10.13 2.67
N GLU A 87 14.36 10.83 1.84
CA GLU A 87 14.09 12.20 1.35
C GLU A 87 13.04 12.21 0.22
N GLY A 88 12.57 11.05 -0.23
CA GLY A 88 11.53 10.90 -1.24
C GLY A 88 12.04 10.92 -2.69
N LYS A 89 13.36 10.90 -2.91
CA LYS A 89 13.94 10.77 -4.26
C LYS A 89 13.58 9.40 -4.83
N LYS A 90 13.17 9.36 -6.09
CA LYS A 90 12.79 8.12 -6.80
C LYS A 90 13.89 7.78 -7.80
N ILE A 91 14.58 6.67 -7.54
CA ILE A 91 15.70 6.22 -8.37
C ILE A 91 15.23 5.01 -9.16
N PRO A 92 15.30 5.04 -10.50
CA PRO A 92 14.91 3.90 -11.33
C PRO A 92 15.88 2.73 -11.11
N ALA A 93 15.35 1.52 -11.12
CA ALA A 93 16.15 0.31 -11.06
C ALA A 93 15.48 -0.82 -11.86
N VAL A 94 16.25 -1.85 -12.19
CA VAL A 94 15.72 -3.13 -12.69
C VAL A 94 16.01 -4.20 -11.65
N ILE A 95 15.00 -5.00 -11.30
CA ILE A 95 15.22 -6.15 -10.41
C ILE A 95 15.55 -7.40 -11.21
N ASN A 96 16.40 -8.22 -10.61
CA ASN A 96 16.69 -9.56 -11.07
C ASN A 96 16.81 -10.52 -9.88
N ALA A 97 16.69 -11.81 -10.14
CA ALA A 97 16.73 -12.86 -9.13
C ALA A 97 17.23 -14.18 -9.75
N THR A 98 17.83 -15.03 -8.92
CA THR A 98 18.07 -16.43 -9.30
C THR A 98 16.80 -17.24 -9.11
N TYR A 99 16.43 -18.11 -10.06
CA TYR A 99 15.23 -18.94 -9.96
C TYR A 99 15.57 -20.40 -9.66
N ASN A 100 15.00 -20.93 -8.59
CA ASN A 100 15.23 -22.30 -8.15
C ASN A 100 13.93 -22.93 -7.66
N ASN A 101 13.55 -24.08 -8.22
CA ASN A 101 12.35 -24.85 -7.83
C ASN A 101 11.07 -24.02 -7.65
N GLY A 102 10.78 -23.13 -8.60
CA GLY A 102 9.57 -22.32 -8.54
C GLY A 102 9.67 -21.04 -7.69
N LYS A 103 10.84 -20.80 -7.06
CA LYS A 103 11.08 -19.68 -6.13
C LYS A 103 12.14 -18.74 -6.68
N ALA A 104 11.94 -17.45 -6.44
CA ALA A 104 12.96 -16.44 -6.65
C ALA A 104 13.83 -16.31 -5.39
N GLU A 105 15.13 -16.39 -5.58
CA GLU A 105 16.18 -16.31 -4.56
C GLU A 105 17.17 -15.22 -4.96
N ASN A 106 17.93 -14.69 -3.99
CA ASN A 106 18.97 -13.67 -4.22
C ASN A 106 18.49 -12.48 -5.05
N ILE A 107 17.35 -11.90 -4.68
CA ILE A 107 16.77 -10.76 -5.39
C ILE A 107 17.67 -9.54 -5.20
N TYR A 108 17.99 -8.85 -6.28
CA TYR A 108 18.75 -7.60 -6.26
C TYR A 108 18.15 -6.59 -7.25
N ALA A 109 18.41 -5.31 -6.98
CA ALA A 109 18.16 -4.19 -7.89
C ALA A 109 19.48 -3.67 -8.44
N ASP A 110 19.48 -3.37 -9.73
CA ASP A 110 20.56 -2.71 -10.44
C ASP A 110 20.13 -1.30 -10.84
N ILE A 111 20.97 -0.32 -10.51
CA ILE A 111 20.80 1.10 -10.84
C ILE A 111 21.91 1.62 -11.76
N GLY A 112 22.82 0.75 -12.22
CA GLY A 112 24.02 1.11 -12.99
C GLY A 112 25.17 1.66 -12.14
N ALA A 113 25.21 1.33 -10.84
CA ALA A 113 26.31 1.70 -9.94
C ALA A 113 27.54 0.82 -10.16
N TYR A 114 28.74 1.34 -9.87
CA TYR A 114 29.99 0.58 -9.92
C TYR A 114 30.53 0.28 -8.52
N THR A 115 30.09 1.03 -7.51
CA THR A 115 30.56 0.93 -6.13
C THR A 115 29.41 1.09 -5.13
N GLU A 116 29.63 0.65 -3.89
CA GLU A 116 28.72 0.95 -2.78
C GLU A 116 28.56 2.47 -2.55
N GLU A 117 29.63 3.24 -2.78
CA GLU A 117 29.64 4.69 -2.59
C GLU A 117 28.73 5.41 -3.59
N ASP A 118 28.68 4.95 -4.85
CA ASP A 118 27.73 5.47 -5.85
C ASP A 118 26.27 5.36 -5.37
N VAL A 119 25.93 4.22 -4.74
CA VAL A 119 24.59 3.95 -4.23
C VAL A 119 24.26 4.89 -3.06
N TYR A 120 25.18 5.04 -2.10
CA TYR A 120 25.00 5.93 -0.96
C TYR A 120 24.95 7.40 -1.37
N ASN A 121 25.77 7.82 -2.33
CA ASN A 121 25.76 9.18 -2.88
C ASN A 121 24.43 9.55 -3.56
N LEU A 122 23.69 8.55 -4.05
CA LEU A 122 22.33 8.77 -4.57
C LEU A 122 21.28 8.91 -3.46
N GLY A 123 21.64 8.64 -2.20
CA GLY A 123 20.79 8.70 -1.01
C GLY A 123 20.12 7.39 -0.64
N ILE A 124 20.48 6.28 -1.29
CA ILE A 124 19.88 4.97 -1.02
C ILE A 124 20.48 4.37 0.24
N ASN A 125 19.63 3.89 1.14
CA ASN A 125 20.01 3.26 2.39
C ASN A 125 19.29 1.93 2.62
N VAL A 126 19.85 1.09 3.49
CA VAL A 126 19.16 -0.10 4.01
C VAL A 126 17.84 0.31 4.66
N GLY A 127 16.76 -0.39 4.31
CA GLY A 127 15.41 -0.06 4.73
C GLY A 127 14.60 0.78 3.74
N ASP A 128 15.22 1.32 2.69
CA ASP A 128 14.49 2.06 1.66
C ASP A 128 13.51 1.15 0.90
N MET A 129 12.36 1.72 0.55
CA MET A 129 11.29 0.97 -0.10
C MET A 129 11.55 0.86 -1.60
N VAL A 130 11.20 -0.29 -2.16
CA VAL A 130 11.29 -0.57 -3.60
C VAL A 130 9.92 -1.00 -4.11
N THR A 131 9.43 -0.30 -5.14
CA THR A 131 8.08 -0.51 -5.69
C THR A 131 8.13 -0.61 -7.20
N TYR A 132 7.19 -1.36 -7.79
CA TYR A 132 7.01 -1.39 -9.24
C TYR A 132 6.73 0.00 -9.82
N THR A 133 7.10 0.20 -11.08
CA THR A 133 6.89 1.48 -11.80
C THR A 133 5.72 1.45 -12.76
N THR A 134 4.85 0.43 -12.73
CA THR A 134 3.68 0.33 -13.60
C THR A 134 2.83 1.59 -13.50
N SER A 135 2.54 2.19 -14.65
CA SER A 135 1.66 3.34 -14.79
C SER A 135 0.19 2.93 -14.62
N PHE A 136 -0.64 3.89 -14.25
CA PHE A 136 -2.10 3.73 -14.32
C PHE A 136 -2.54 4.13 -15.72
N GLU A 137 -3.24 3.24 -16.42
CA GLU A 137 -3.70 3.43 -17.79
C GLU A 137 -5.09 2.81 -17.95
N GLU A 138 -5.83 3.28 -18.95
CA GLU A 138 -7.05 2.63 -19.42
C GLU A 138 -6.67 1.65 -20.54
N PHE A 139 -7.31 0.48 -20.55
CA PHE A 139 -7.22 -0.38 -21.73
C PHE A 139 -7.99 0.25 -22.90
N THR A 140 -7.70 -0.24 -24.12
CA THR A 140 -8.44 0.19 -25.32
C THR A 140 -9.93 -0.18 -25.26
N LEU A 141 -10.28 -1.22 -24.50
CA LEU A 141 -11.66 -1.57 -24.20
C LEU A 141 -12.19 -0.70 -23.06
N PRO A 142 -13.44 -0.20 -23.14
CA PRO A 142 -14.02 0.67 -22.13
C PRO A 142 -14.12 -0.03 -20.77
N ASP A 143 -14.15 0.78 -19.70
CA ASP A 143 -14.36 0.36 -18.31
C ASP A 143 -13.35 -0.67 -17.79
N ARG A 144 -12.13 -0.64 -18.33
CA ARG A 144 -11.04 -1.53 -17.93
C ARG A 144 -9.78 -0.73 -17.67
N LEU A 145 -9.25 -0.91 -16.46
CA LEU A 145 -8.08 -0.19 -15.98
C LEU A 145 -6.90 -1.16 -15.85
N VAL A 146 -5.69 -0.66 -16.05
CA VAL A 146 -4.44 -1.36 -15.75
C VAL A 146 -3.57 -0.49 -14.85
N GLY A 147 -2.92 -1.12 -13.90
CA GLY A 147 -2.04 -0.45 -12.97
C GLY A 147 -1.46 -1.41 -11.95
N LYS A 148 -0.60 -0.86 -11.09
CA LYS A 148 -0.10 -1.59 -9.91
C LYS A 148 -0.94 -1.25 -8.69
N ALA A 149 -0.88 -2.14 -7.69
CA ALA A 149 -1.46 -1.92 -6.37
C ALA A 149 -2.98 -1.65 -6.42
N PHE A 150 -3.73 -2.23 -7.36
CA PHE A 150 -5.19 -2.25 -7.23
C PHE A 150 -5.61 -2.92 -5.94
N ASP A 151 -4.85 -3.94 -5.55
CA ASP A 151 -4.68 -4.45 -4.20
C ASP A 151 -3.83 -3.48 -3.35
N ASP A 152 -4.41 -2.70 -2.43
CA ASP A 152 -5.84 -2.43 -2.22
C ASP A 152 -6.18 -0.94 -2.37
N ARG A 153 -5.56 -0.30 -3.38
CA ARG A 153 -5.89 1.10 -3.70
C ARG A 153 -7.30 1.25 -4.22
N ILE A 154 -7.87 0.22 -4.83
CA ILE A 154 -9.27 0.20 -5.24
C ILE A 154 -10.19 0.16 -4.01
N GLY A 155 -9.91 -0.68 -3.00
CA GLY A 155 -10.70 -0.68 -1.77
C GLY A 155 -10.63 0.66 -1.04
N CYS A 156 -9.44 1.28 -0.97
CA CYS A 156 -9.31 2.63 -0.42
C CYS A 156 -10.10 3.69 -1.21
N PHE A 157 -10.15 3.56 -2.54
CA PHE A 157 -10.96 4.45 -3.39
C PHE A 157 -12.46 4.26 -3.12
N VAL A 158 -12.95 3.03 -3.18
CA VAL A 158 -14.36 2.69 -2.91
C VAL A 158 -14.77 3.17 -1.52
N MET A 159 -13.95 2.90 -0.51
CA MET A 159 -14.15 3.37 0.86
C MET A 159 -14.30 4.90 0.92
N GLY A 160 -13.45 5.62 0.19
CA GLY A 160 -13.48 7.09 0.11
C GLY A 160 -14.74 7.62 -0.59
N GLU A 161 -15.17 7.00 -1.68
CA GLU A 161 -16.40 7.37 -2.39
C GLU A 161 -17.65 7.12 -1.54
N VAL A 162 -17.72 5.99 -0.82
CA VAL A 162 -18.81 5.72 0.14
C VAL A 162 -18.88 6.80 1.21
N LEU A 163 -17.75 7.25 1.78
CA LEU A 163 -17.72 8.35 2.73
C LEU A 163 -18.26 9.66 2.13
N LYS A 164 -17.89 9.97 0.88
CA LYS A 164 -18.37 11.17 0.18
C LYS A 164 -19.87 11.13 -0.07
N GLU A 165 -20.40 9.99 -0.49
CA GLU A 165 -21.84 9.78 -0.74
C GLU A 165 -22.64 9.89 0.56
N LEU A 166 -22.20 9.22 1.63
CA LEU A 166 -22.87 9.23 2.93
C LEU A 166 -22.81 10.57 3.66
N ARG A 167 -22.07 11.57 3.16
CA ARG A 167 -22.06 12.92 3.73
C ARG A 167 -23.46 13.55 3.79
N LYS A 168 -24.34 13.19 2.84
CA LYS A 168 -25.69 13.76 2.73
C LYS A 168 -26.72 13.03 3.60
N GLU A 169 -26.33 11.91 4.20
CA GLU A 169 -27.23 11.01 4.92
C GLU A 169 -27.17 11.24 6.44
N ASN A 170 -28.32 11.06 7.09
CA ASN A 170 -28.42 11.04 8.56
C ASN A 170 -28.43 9.59 9.04
N LEU A 171 -27.26 9.12 9.49
CA LEU A 171 -27.05 7.74 9.89
C LEU A 171 -27.50 7.49 11.34
N ASN A 172 -27.98 6.27 11.61
CA ASN A 172 -28.31 5.80 12.95
C ASN A 172 -27.13 5.05 13.63
N CYS A 173 -25.90 5.29 13.14
CA CYS A 173 -24.67 4.66 13.63
C CYS A 173 -23.51 5.65 13.55
N ASN A 174 -22.47 5.41 14.36
CA ASN A 174 -21.16 5.97 14.12
C ASN A 174 -20.49 5.13 13.04
N ILE A 175 -19.99 5.75 11.98
CA ILE A 175 -19.32 5.03 10.89
C ILE A 175 -17.87 5.50 10.76
N HIS A 176 -16.97 4.53 10.70
CA HIS A 176 -15.52 4.71 10.70
C HIS A 176 -14.91 4.08 9.45
N PHE A 177 -14.28 4.91 8.62
CA PHE A 177 -13.58 4.51 7.41
C PHE A 177 -12.09 4.43 7.72
N ALA A 178 -11.60 3.21 7.92
CA ALA A 178 -10.23 2.95 8.31
C ALA A 178 -9.38 2.53 7.11
N ALA A 179 -8.51 3.42 6.65
CA ALA A 179 -7.43 3.08 5.74
C ALA A 179 -6.30 2.47 6.57
N THR A 180 -6.24 1.15 6.60
CA THR A 180 -5.36 0.38 7.47
C THR A 180 -3.93 0.33 6.93
N SER A 181 -2.98 0.14 7.84
CA SER A 181 -1.58 -0.04 7.52
C SER A 181 -1.17 -1.51 7.56
N SER A 182 -0.25 -1.92 6.67
CA SER A 182 0.55 -3.14 6.85
C SER A 182 -0.31 -4.41 6.89
N GLU A 183 -1.28 -4.49 5.99
CA GLU A 183 -2.09 -5.69 5.78
C GLU A 183 -1.21 -6.80 5.20
N GLU A 184 -0.44 -6.48 4.16
CA GLU A 184 0.29 -7.44 3.32
C GLU A 184 1.35 -8.26 4.09
N VAL A 185 1.67 -7.83 5.31
CA VAL A 185 2.63 -8.44 6.22
C VAL A 185 1.98 -9.02 7.49
N GLY A 186 0.67 -9.26 7.44
CA GLY A 186 -0.11 -9.96 8.46
C GLY A 186 -1.18 -9.12 9.15
N ILE A 187 -2.00 -8.36 8.41
CA ILE A 187 -3.25 -7.71 8.87
C ILE A 187 -3.01 -6.79 10.08
N ARG A 188 -1.84 -6.14 10.14
CA ARG A 188 -1.33 -5.53 11.38
C ARG A 188 -2.12 -4.28 11.79
N GLY A 189 -2.39 -3.39 10.83
CA GLY A 189 -3.07 -2.12 11.07
C GLY A 189 -4.57 -2.28 11.25
N ALA A 190 -5.18 -3.31 10.67
CA ALA A 190 -6.57 -3.64 10.95
C ALA A 190 -6.74 -3.99 12.43
N LYS A 191 -5.85 -4.82 13.00
CA LYS A 191 -5.85 -5.15 14.43
C LYS A 191 -5.82 -3.90 15.32
N THR A 192 -4.90 -2.97 15.07
CA THR A 192 -4.79 -1.74 15.87
C THR A 192 -5.95 -0.78 15.64
N SER A 193 -6.46 -0.68 14.41
CA SER A 193 -7.63 0.16 14.09
C SER A 193 -8.90 -0.36 14.77
N THR A 194 -9.14 -1.68 14.73
CA THR A 194 -10.28 -2.30 15.40
C THR A 194 -10.20 -2.15 16.92
N GLN A 195 -9.02 -2.28 17.53
CA GLN A 195 -8.84 -2.03 18.97
C GLN A 195 -9.12 -0.57 19.35
N LEU A 196 -8.79 0.39 18.48
CA LEU A 196 -9.00 1.81 18.71
C LEU A 196 -10.47 2.23 18.53
N ILE A 197 -11.16 1.64 17.56
CA ILE A 197 -12.56 1.95 17.23
C ILE A 197 -13.53 1.17 18.12
N ASN A 198 -13.21 -0.09 18.45
CA ASN A 198 -14.11 -1.06 19.08
C ASN A 198 -15.46 -1.18 18.33
N PRO A 199 -15.46 -1.60 17.05
CA PRO A 199 -16.66 -1.66 16.22
C PRO A 199 -17.56 -2.85 16.56
N ASP A 200 -18.88 -2.65 16.43
CA ASP A 200 -19.89 -3.70 16.52
C ASP A 200 -20.01 -4.50 15.21
N ILE A 201 -19.80 -3.83 14.07
CA ILE A 201 -19.86 -4.42 12.73
C ILE A 201 -18.65 -3.96 11.92
N VAL A 202 -18.04 -4.87 11.17
CA VAL A 202 -16.92 -4.58 10.28
C VAL A 202 -17.22 -5.04 8.86
N PHE A 203 -17.05 -4.15 7.89
CA PHE A 203 -16.99 -4.45 6.47
C PHE A 203 -15.55 -4.28 5.98
N VAL A 204 -14.97 -5.36 5.47
CA VAL A 204 -13.63 -5.34 4.86
C VAL A 204 -13.81 -5.25 3.35
N ILE A 205 -13.21 -4.23 2.75
CA ILE A 205 -13.10 -4.08 1.31
C ILE A 205 -11.68 -4.48 0.95
N ASP A 206 -11.57 -5.47 0.07
CA ASP A 206 -10.32 -6.00 -0.41
C ASP A 206 -10.56 -6.61 -1.80
N VAL A 207 -9.49 -6.92 -2.51
CA VAL A 207 -9.54 -7.50 -3.84
C VAL A 207 -9.01 -8.92 -3.84
N ALA A 208 -9.45 -9.68 -4.84
CA ALA A 208 -8.84 -10.94 -5.19
C ALA A 208 -8.71 -11.02 -6.71
N CYS A 209 -7.79 -11.84 -7.20
CA CYS A 209 -7.78 -12.17 -8.62
C CYS A 209 -9.09 -12.91 -8.96
N ALA A 210 -9.81 -12.42 -9.97
CA ALA A 210 -10.89 -13.19 -10.57
C ALA A 210 -10.33 -14.54 -11.02
N LYS A 211 -10.97 -15.64 -10.60
CA LYS A 211 -10.62 -16.94 -11.15
C LYS A 211 -10.92 -16.90 -12.65
N ASN A 212 -9.99 -17.41 -13.46
CA ASN A 212 -10.32 -17.78 -14.82
C ASN A 212 -11.39 -18.88 -14.72
N GLU A 213 -12.67 -18.53 -14.89
CA GLU A 213 -13.66 -19.48 -15.39
C GLU A 213 -13.43 -19.63 -16.89
N LEU A 214 -12.38 -20.40 -17.24
CA LEU A 214 -12.19 -21.08 -18.51
C LEU A 214 -11.66 -22.47 -18.22
#